data_AF-A0A0F9D1R6-F1
#
_entry.id   AF-A0A0F9D1R6-F1
#
_cell.length_a   1.000
_cell.length_b   1.000
_cell.length_c   1.000
_cell.angle_alpha   90.00
_cell.angle_beta   90.00
_cell.angle_gamma   90.00
#
_symmetry.space_group_name_H-M   'P 1'
#
loop_
_entity.id
_entity.type
_entity.pdbx_description
1 polymer ?
#
loop_
_entity_poly.entity_id
_entity_poly.type
_entity_poly.pdbx_seq_one_letter_code
_entity_poly.pdbx_strand_id
1 'polypeptide(L)'
;MFGTSGIRRIFSNYDNTEIMFTPHMALDVGLALGTYLKGQGIVVIGKDIRTSALPIEYALVSGIVSTGCSVKAVGIVSTSTLAMSLKYLRAEAGVMITASHNTPEYIGLKIWNTSGMGYTPDQEAEIERIYNEKAFIEIKWDEIGRITQETDINDVHILDITSRVEFDGSGLN
;
A
#
# COMPACT_ATOMS: atom_id res chain seq x y z
N MET A 1 -6.95 -14.33 4.93
CA MET A 1 -6.07 -13.22 5.37
C MET A 1 -6.76 -11.89 5.15
N PHE A 2 -7.24 -11.63 3.92
CA PHE A 2 -8.03 -10.43 3.60
C PHE A 2 -9.45 -10.51 4.16
N GLY A 3 -9.99 -9.38 4.61
CA GLY A 3 -11.40 -9.19 4.92
C GLY A 3 -12.11 -8.41 3.81
N THR A 4 -13.30 -7.86 4.07
CA THR A 4 -14.13 -7.17 3.06
C THR A 4 -13.45 -5.97 2.38
N SER A 5 -12.39 -5.41 2.98
CA SER A 5 -11.60 -4.33 2.38
C SER A 5 -10.22 -4.28 3.02
N GLY A 6 -9.35 -5.14 2.52
CA GLY A 6 -7.97 -5.29 2.98
C GLY A 6 -7.81 -6.13 4.25
N ILE A 7 -6.60 -6.13 4.79
CA ILE A 7 -6.25 -6.69 6.09
C ILE A 7 -6.53 -5.63 7.15
N ARG A 8 -7.24 -5.97 8.24
CA ARG A 8 -7.45 -5.08 9.40
C ARG A 8 -7.43 -5.86 10.70
N ARG A 9 -6.50 -5.52 11.58
CA ARG A 9 -6.18 -6.26 12.81
C ARG A 9 -5.53 -5.30 13.82
N ILE A 10 -5.40 -5.71 15.07
CA ILE A 10 -4.75 -4.90 16.11
C ILE A 10 -3.23 -4.99 15.94
N PHE A 11 -2.52 -3.87 16.08
CA PHE A 11 -1.07 -3.89 16.00
C PHE A 11 -0.46 -4.68 17.17
N SER A 12 0.50 -5.54 16.86
CA SER A 12 1.38 -6.19 17.84
C SER A 12 2.78 -6.32 17.26
N ASN A 13 3.81 -6.38 18.12
CA ASN A 13 5.18 -6.59 17.64
C ASN A 13 5.43 -8.05 17.24
N TYR A 14 4.90 -8.99 18.02
CA TYR A 14 5.31 -10.41 17.97
C TYR A 14 4.16 -11.40 18.16
N ASP A 15 2.97 -10.95 18.56
CA ASP A 15 1.81 -11.83 18.71
C ASP A 15 1.24 -12.14 17.32
N ASN A 16 1.30 -13.41 16.93
CA ASN A 16 0.84 -13.89 15.62
C ASN A 16 -0.55 -14.53 15.66
N THR A 17 -1.35 -14.25 16.70
CA THR A 17 -2.76 -14.65 16.73
C THR A 17 -3.56 -14.00 15.60
N GLU A 18 -4.71 -14.58 15.26
CA GLU A 18 -5.50 -14.17 14.10
C GLU A 18 -6.05 -12.73 14.17
N ILE A 19 -6.09 -12.13 15.37
CA ILE A 19 -6.56 -10.76 15.56
C ILE A 19 -5.44 -9.72 15.48
N MET A 20 -4.18 -10.17 15.45
CA MET A 20 -2.99 -9.30 15.50
C MET A 20 -2.34 -9.14 14.13
N PHE A 21 -1.73 -7.97 13.92
CA PHE A 21 -0.92 -7.64 12.76
C PHE A 21 0.47 -7.23 13.20
N THR A 22 1.49 -7.94 12.71
CA THR A 22 2.88 -7.72 13.07
C THR A 22 3.70 -7.23 11.89
N PRO A 23 4.86 -6.59 12.13
CA PRO A 23 5.80 -6.25 11.06
C PRO A 23 6.22 -7.47 10.22
N HIS A 24 6.36 -8.65 10.83
CA HIS A 24 6.67 -9.88 10.08
C HIS A 24 5.57 -10.25 9.09
N MET A 25 4.30 -10.08 9.45
CA MET A 25 3.20 -10.28 8.50
C MET A 25 3.23 -9.26 7.36
N ALA A 26 3.57 -8.00 7.65
CA ALA A 26 3.70 -6.97 6.61
C ALA A 26 4.86 -7.27 5.64
N LEU A 27 5.99 -7.77 6.15
CA LEU A 27 7.10 -8.26 5.33
C LEU A 27 6.64 -9.35 4.36
N ASP A 28 5.95 -10.36 4.87
CA ASP A 28 5.44 -11.48 4.07
C ASP A 28 4.39 -11.05 3.04
N VAL A 29 3.54 -10.06 3.38
CA VAL A 29 2.63 -9.44 2.40
C VAL A 29 3.42 -8.73 1.30
N GLY A 30 4.52 -8.04 1.65
CA GLY A 30 5.40 -7.40 0.68
C GLY A 30 6.04 -8.41 -0.28
N LEU A 31 6.56 -9.53 0.25
CA LEU A 31 7.11 -10.63 -0.53
C LEU A 31 6.06 -11.25 -1.46
N ALA A 32 4.84 -11.47 -0.96
CA ALA A 32 3.74 -12.02 -1.74
C ALA A 32 3.31 -11.08 -2.87
N LEU A 33 3.20 -9.77 -2.60
CA LEU A 33 2.87 -8.76 -3.60
C LEU A 33 3.96 -8.65 -4.68
N GLY A 34 5.23 -8.60 -4.27
CA GLY A 34 6.34 -8.54 -5.22
C GLY A 34 6.44 -9.80 -6.10
N THR A 35 6.15 -10.96 -5.52
CA THR A 35 6.06 -12.23 -6.26
C THR A 35 4.89 -12.24 -7.26
N TYR A 36 3.72 -11.75 -6.84
CA TYR A 36 2.55 -11.60 -7.72
C TYR A 36 2.86 -10.71 -8.93
N LEU A 37 3.65 -9.65 -8.72
CA LEU A 37 4.15 -8.75 -9.77
C LEU A 37 5.38 -9.31 -10.52
N LYS A 38 5.82 -10.53 -10.21
CA LYS A 38 6.96 -11.23 -10.82
C LYS A 38 8.29 -10.47 -10.68
N GLY A 39 8.45 -9.75 -9.57
CA GLY A 39 9.66 -8.98 -9.28
C GLY A 39 9.83 -7.75 -10.18
N GLN A 40 8.78 -7.30 -10.87
CA GLN A 40 8.82 -6.19 -11.81
C GLN A 40 7.83 -5.09 -11.46
N GLY A 41 8.18 -3.87 -11.86
CA GLY A 41 7.33 -2.69 -11.67
C GLY A 41 7.58 -1.94 -10.37
N ILE A 42 6.67 -1.02 -10.10
CA ILE A 42 6.69 -0.04 -9.02
C ILE A 42 5.44 -0.25 -8.16
N VAL A 43 5.65 -0.31 -6.85
CA VAL A 43 4.59 -0.30 -5.84
C VAL A 43 4.59 1.06 -5.14
N VAL A 44 3.45 1.75 -5.15
CA VAL A 44 3.29 2.99 -4.37
C VAL A 44 2.85 2.63 -2.96
N ILE A 45 3.49 3.21 -1.94
CA ILE A 45 3.09 3.01 -0.54
C ILE A 45 2.73 4.34 0.09
N GLY A 46 1.54 4.42 0.65
CA GLY A 46 1.06 5.55 1.43
C GLY A 46 0.48 5.09 2.76
N LYS A 47 0.36 5.99 3.72
CA LYS A 47 -0.15 5.69 5.06
C LYS A 47 -1.08 6.79 5.60
N ASP A 48 -1.92 6.42 6.55
CA ASP A 48 -2.60 7.39 7.40
C ASP A 48 -1.72 7.78 8.61
N ILE A 49 -2.30 8.48 9.58
CA ILE A 49 -1.60 9.05 10.74
C ILE A 49 -1.37 8.04 11.89
N ARG A 50 -1.67 6.75 11.71
CA ARG A 50 -1.50 5.75 12.78
C ARG A 50 -0.04 5.62 13.19
N THR A 51 0.23 5.69 14.49
CA THR A 51 1.59 5.56 15.05
C THR A 51 2.20 4.18 14.75
N SER A 52 1.37 3.14 14.67
CA SER A 52 1.75 1.78 14.30
C SER A 52 2.12 1.62 12.81
N ALA A 53 1.86 2.61 11.96
CA ALA A 53 2.13 2.49 10.53
C ALA A 53 3.63 2.43 10.19
N LEU A 54 4.49 3.05 11.00
CA LEU A 54 5.93 3.17 10.69
C LEU A 54 6.65 1.81 10.61
N PRO A 55 6.60 0.92 11.62
CA PRO A 55 7.23 -0.39 11.52
C PRO A 55 6.60 -1.28 10.44
N ILE A 56 5.29 -1.13 10.19
CA ILE A 56 4.58 -1.84 9.12
C ILE A 56 5.06 -1.41 7.74
N GLU A 57 5.23 -0.10 7.53
CA GLU A 57 5.74 0.47 6.29
C GLU A 57 7.13 -0.08 5.96
N TYR A 58 8.08 0.02 6.89
CA TYR A 58 9.45 -0.45 6.64
C TYR A 58 9.52 -1.96 6.37
N ALA A 59 8.74 -2.77 7.09
CA ALA A 59 8.70 -4.19 6.85
C ALA A 59 8.09 -4.53 5.47
N LEU A 60 6.98 -3.88 5.12
CA LEU A 60 6.34 -4.03 3.81
C LEU A 60 7.30 -3.62 2.67
N VAL A 61 7.95 -2.47 2.80
CA VAL A 61 8.95 -1.97 1.84
C VAL A 61 10.08 -2.98 1.68
N SER A 62 10.63 -3.48 2.79
CA SER A 62 11.70 -4.48 2.80
C SER A 62 11.31 -5.73 2.01
N GLY A 63 10.09 -6.23 2.20
CA GLY A 63 9.59 -7.41 1.50
C GLY A 63 9.36 -7.18 0.02
N ILE A 64 8.93 -5.97 -0.38
CA ILE A 64 8.71 -5.65 -1.80
C ILE A 64 10.07 -5.56 -2.52
N VAL A 65 11.01 -4.78 -2.00
CA VAL A 65 12.28 -4.53 -2.72
C VAL A 65 13.18 -5.76 -2.78
N SER A 66 13.06 -6.69 -1.84
CA SER A 66 13.78 -7.97 -1.90
C SER A 66 13.28 -8.92 -2.98
N THR A 67 12.16 -8.62 -3.66
CA THR A 67 11.66 -9.37 -4.82
C THR A 67 12.11 -8.78 -6.16
N GLY A 68 12.75 -7.61 -6.15
CA GLY A 68 13.14 -6.85 -7.35
C GLY A 68 12.17 -5.74 -7.75
N CYS A 69 10.95 -5.73 -7.21
CA CYS A 69 10.02 -4.61 -7.38
C CYS A 69 10.57 -3.32 -6.74
N SER A 70 10.35 -2.17 -7.36
CA SER A 70 10.70 -0.88 -6.76
C SER A 70 9.55 -0.28 -5.96
N VAL A 71 9.87 0.57 -4.99
CA VAL A 71 8.88 1.26 -4.14
C VAL A 71 8.97 2.78 -4.33
N LYS A 72 7.80 3.40 -4.44
CA LYS A 72 7.59 4.85 -4.31
C LYS A 72 6.80 5.14 -3.05
N ALA A 73 7.46 5.66 -2.01
CA ALA A 73 6.81 6.06 -0.77
C ALA A 73 6.26 7.48 -0.91
N VAL A 74 4.95 7.66 -0.72
CA VAL A 74 4.26 8.96 -0.85
C VAL A 74 3.93 9.60 0.50
N GLY A 75 4.32 8.94 1.61
CA GLY A 75 4.12 9.45 2.96
C GLY A 75 2.66 9.43 3.42
N ILE A 76 2.27 10.46 4.18
CA ILE A 76 0.91 10.59 4.71
C ILE A 76 0.01 11.16 3.61
N VAL A 77 -0.95 10.36 3.17
CA VAL A 77 -1.87 10.70 2.08
C VAL A 77 -3.27 10.21 2.39
N SER A 78 -4.28 10.78 1.73
CA SER A 78 -5.61 10.19 1.73
C SER A 78 -5.63 8.90 0.90
N THR A 79 -6.59 8.01 1.16
CA THR A 79 -6.77 6.79 0.36
C THR A 79 -7.07 7.10 -1.12
N SER A 80 -7.84 8.15 -1.41
CA SER A 80 -8.09 8.58 -2.78
C SER A 80 -6.83 9.16 -3.44
N THR A 81 -6.00 9.90 -2.68
CA THR A 81 -4.69 10.39 -3.16
C THR A 81 -3.79 9.22 -3.55
N LEU A 82 -3.72 8.16 -2.72
CA LEU A 82 -2.99 6.95 -3.08
C LEU A 82 -3.52 6.37 -4.39
N ALA A 83 -4.83 6.13 -4.50
CA ALA A 83 -5.44 5.52 -5.69
C ALA A 83 -5.14 6.31 -6.98
N MET A 84 -5.24 7.64 -6.92
CA MET A 84 -4.89 8.53 -8.04
C MET A 84 -3.41 8.44 -8.40
N SER A 85 -2.53 8.38 -7.38
CA SER A 85 -1.08 8.42 -7.57
C SER A 85 -0.54 7.26 -8.42
N LEU A 86 -1.20 6.10 -8.45
CA LEU A 86 -0.75 4.95 -9.26
C LEU A 86 -0.64 5.33 -10.74
N LYS A 87 -1.63 6.05 -11.27
CA LYS A 87 -1.62 6.49 -12.67
C LYS A 87 -0.54 7.55 -12.90
N TYR A 88 -0.42 8.51 -11.99
CA TYR A 88 0.57 9.60 -12.09
C TYR A 88 2.00 9.06 -12.04
N LEU A 89 2.26 8.10 -11.15
CA LEU A 89 3.57 7.52 -10.90
C LEU A 89 3.88 6.28 -11.76
N ARG A 90 2.95 5.88 -12.64
CA ARG A 90 3.03 4.69 -13.51
C ARG A 90 3.36 3.43 -12.72
N ALA A 91 2.61 3.21 -11.64
CA ALA A 91 2.79 2.08 -10.74
C ALA A 91 1.79 0.96 -11.02
N GLU A 92 2.26 -0.27 -10.84
CA GLU A 92 1.53 -1.52 -11.08
C GLU A 92 0.64 -1.88 -9.89
N ALA A 93 1.01 -1.44 -8.69
CA ALA A 93 0.21 -1.61 -7.49
C ALA A 93 0.38 -0.43 -6.52
N GLY A 94 -0.60 -0.28 -5.62
CA GLY A 94 -0.50 0.63 -4.49
C GLY A 94 -0.90 -0.05 -3.20
N VAL A 95 -0.28 0.31 -2.08
CA VAL A 95 -0.63 -0.18 -0.76
C VAL A 95 -0.90 0.99 0.19
N MET A 96 -2.11 1.05 0.73
CA MET A 96 -2.47 1.98 1.81
C MET A 96 -2.32 1.28 3.15
N ILE A 97 -1.48 1.83 4.01
CA ILE A 97 -1.34 1.42 5.40
C ILE A 97 -2.38 2.19 6.20
N THR A 98 -3.49 1.53 6.53
CA THR A 98 -4.64 2.15 7.20
C THR A 98 -5.58 1.08 7.76
N ALA A 99 -6.27 1.42 8.85
CA ALA A 99 -7.49 0.73 9.25
C ALA A 99 -8.74 1.64 9.12
N SER A 100 -8.66 2.68 8.27
CA SER A 100 -9.76 3.61 7.98
C SER A 100 -10.35 4.20 9.27
N HIS A 101 -11.62 3.90 9.58
CA HIS A 101 -12.36 4.42 10.73
C HIS A 101 -12.18 3.60 12.02
N ASN A 102 -11.45 2.48 11.99
CA ASN A 102 -11.23 1.67 13.18
C ASN A 102 -10.46 2.45 14.26
N THR A 103 -10.61 2.04 15.52
CA THR A 103 -9.91 2.63 16.66
C THR A 103 -8.38 2.63 16.48
N PRO A 104 -7.62 3.49 17.20
CA PRO A 104 -6.19 3.73 16.93
C PRO A 104 -5.29 2.51 17.00
N GLU A 105 -5.63 1.52 17.82
CA GLU A 105 -4.91 0.26 17.98
C GLU A 105 -4.97 -0.65 16.74
N TYR A 106 -5.96 -0.45 15.87
CA TYR A 106 -6.04 -1.17 14.60
C TYR A 106 -5.02 -0.65 13.60
N ILE A 107 -4.53 -1.54 12.76
CA ILE A 107 -3.70 -1.26 11.60
C ILE A 107 -4.08 -2.23 10.49
N GLY A 108 -3.66 -1.95 9.27
CA GLY A 108 -4.08 -2.73 8.13
C GLY A 108 -3.41 -2.34 6.84
N LEU A 109 -3.63 -3.17 5.83
CA LEU A 109 -3.15 -2.95 4.46
C LEU A 109 -4.34 -3.08 3.51
N LYS A 110 -4.46 -2.15 2.58
CA LYS A 110 -5.36 -2.25 1.42
C LYS A 110 -4.51 -2.16 0.16
N ILE A 111 -4.83 -2.94 -0.86
CA ILE A 111 -4.05 -3.00 -2.10
C ILE A 111 -4.88 -2.48 -3.27
N TRP A 112 -4.29 -1.66 -4.12
CA TRP A 112 -4.88 -1.09 -5.34
C TRP A 112 -4.21 -1.62 -6.58
N ASN A 113 -5.00 -1.83 -7.62
CA ASN A 113 -4.53 -2.17 -8.95
C ASN A 113 -4.41 -0.91 -9.83
N THR A 114 -3.83 -1.07 -11.01
CA THR A 114 -3.57 -0.01 -12.00
C THR A 114 -4.81 0.76 -12.46
N SER A 115 -6.02 0.19 -12.28
CA SER A 115 -7.27 0.88 -12.61
C SER A 115 -7.70 1.91 -11.55
N GLY A 116 -6.97 2.02 -10.43
CA GLY A 116 -7.33 2.86 -9.30
C GLY A 116 -8.39 2.25 -8.39
N MET A 117 -8.74 0.97 -8.60
CA MET A 117 -9.63 0.21 -7.73
C MET A 117 -8.84 -0.62 -6.73
N GLY A 118 -9.48 -0.96 -5.60
CA GLY A 118 -8.96 -2.01 -4.72
C GLY A 118 -8.83 -3.33 -5.47
N TYR A 119 -7.90 -4.18 -5.03
CA TYR A 119 -7.75 -5.54 -5.56
C TYR A 119 -9.08 -6.29 -5.51
N THR A 120 -9.37 -7.04 -6.56
CA THR A 120 -10.55 -7.90 -6.60
C THR A 120 -10.36 -9.12 -5.69
N PRO A 121 -11.45 -9.84 -5.34
CA PRO A 121 -11.32 -11.07 -4.54
C PRO A 121 -10.34 -12.09 -5.12
N ASP A 122 -10.29 -12.24 -6.44
CA ASP A 122 -9.33 -13.15 -7.10
C ASP A 122 -7.88 -12.69 -6.94
N GLN A 123 -7.64 -11.37 -7.02
CA GLN A 123 -6.32 -10.82 -6.78
C GLN A 123 -5.89 -10.98 -5.31
N GLU A 124 -6.80 -10.73 -4.37
CA GLU A 124 -6.55 -10.94 -2.94
C GLU A 124 -6.29 -12.42 -2.62
N ALA A 125 -7.05 -13.34 -3.24
CA ALA A 125 -6.89 -14.77 -3.08
C ALA A 125 -5.51 -15.26 -3.56
N GLU A 126 -5.02 -14.73 -4.68
CA GLU A 126 -3.69 -15.09 -5.18
C GLU A 126 -2.57 -14.57 -4.26
N ILE A 127 -2.69 -13.35 -3.74
CA ILE A 127 -1.74 -12.82 -2.74
C ILE A 127 -1.75 -13.71 -1.49
N GLU A 128 -2.93 -14.11 -1.01
CA GLU A 128 -3.08 -14.99 0.13
C GLU A 128 -2.48 -16.37 -0.10
N ARG A 129 -2.66 -16.94 -1.30
CA ARG A 129 -2.06 -18.22 -1.68
C ARG A 129 -0.54 -18.15 -1.61
N ILE A 130 0.08 -17.16 -2.24
CA ILE A 130 1.54 -16.95 -2.21
C ILE A 130 2.04 -16.76 -0.77
N TYR A 131 1.33 -15.94 0.02
CA TYR A 131 1.66 -15.66 1.41
C TYR A 131 1.65 -16.93 2.28
N ASN A 132 0.63 -17.78 2.13
CA ASN A 132 0.45 -18.98 2.93
C ASN A 132 1.44 -20.08 2.55
N GLU A 133 1.67 -20.27 1.24
CA GLU A 133 2.61 -21.27 0.73
C GLU A 133 4.07 -20.85 0.89
N LYS A 134 4.34 -19.57 1.22
CA LYS A 134 5.69 -18.97 1.20
C LYS A 134 6.38 -19.16 -0.15
N ALA A 135 5.59 -19.17 -1.23
CA ALA A 135 6.04 -19.39 -2.61
C ALA A 135 6.64 -18.11 -3.20
N PHE A 136 7.59 -17.50 -2.49
CA PHE A 136 8.18 -16.22 -2.86
C PHE A 136 9.18 -16.38 -4.00
N ILE A 137 9.23 -15.38 -4.89
CA ILE A 137 10.23 -15.35 -5.97
C ILE A 137 11.65 -15.21 -5.38
N GLU A 138 12.59 -15.95 -5.94
CA GLU A 138 14.02 -15.79 -5.67
C GLU A 138 14.64 -14.90 -6.75
N ILE A 139 15.44 -13.92 -6.32
CA ILE A 139 16.20 -13.03 -7.20
C ILE A 139 17.69 -13.08 -6.86
N LYS A 140 18.53 -12.58 -7.76
CA LYS A 140 19.96 -12.43 -7.48
C LYS A 140 20.21 -11.23 -6.56
N TRP A 141 21.38 -11.25 -5.91
CA TRP A 141 21.79 -10.20 -4.96
C TRP A 141 21.87 -8.79 -5.57
N ASP A 142 22.02 -8.68 -6.89
CA ASP A 142 22.14 -7.44 -7.67
C ASP A 142 20.85 -7.02 -8.37
N GLU A 143 19.75 -7.77 -8.19
CA GLU A 143 18.43 -7.50 -8.78
C GLU A 143 17.48 -6.78 -7.80
N ILE A 144 18.00 -6.28 -6.67
CA ILE A 144 17.22 -5.62 -5.61
C ILE A 144 16.54 -4.35 -6.13
N GLY A 145 15.27 -4.19 -5.78
CA GLY A 145 14.48 -3.02 -6.13
C GLY A 145 14.96 -1.72 -5.47
N ARG A 146 14.49 -0.58 -5.97
CA ARG A 146 14.86 0.75 -5.45
C ARG A 146 13.76 1.35 -4.61
N ILE A 147 14.11 2.21 -3.67
CA ILE A 147 13.16 3.01 -2.87
C ILE A 147 13.34 4.47 -3.25
N THR A 148 12.24 5.14 -3.54
CA THR A 148 12.19 6.58 -3.80
C THR A 148 11.08 7.22 -2.97
N GLN A 149 11.30 8.46 -2.52
CA GLN A 149 10.30 9.25 -1.80
C GLN A 149 9.70 10.29 -2.75
N GLU A 150 8.38 10.33 -2.82
CA GLU A 150 7.62 11.29 -3.62
C GLU A 150 6.88 12.22 -2.66
N THR A 151 7.09 13.53 -2.77
CA THR A 151 6.65 14.51 -1.74
C THR A 151 5.55 15.46 -2.21
N ASP A 152 5.26 15.51 -3.51
CA ASP A 152 4.34 16.46 -4.15
C ASP A 152 2.95 15.87 -4.43
N ILE A 153 2.72 14.59 -4.13
CA ILE A 153 1.51 13.86 -4.56
C ILE A 153 0.22 14.44 -3.96
N ASN A 154 0.28 14.99 -2.74
CA ASN A 154 -0.88 15.69 -2.16
C ASN A 154 -1.22 16.94 -2.97
N ASP A 155 -0.23 17.76 -3.35
CA ASP A 155 -0.42 18.98 -4.12
C ASP A 155 -0.95 18.65 -5.52
N VAL A 156 -0.41 17.61 -6.16
CA VAL A 156 -0.89 17.10 -7.45
C VAL A 156 -2.37 16.72 -7.37
N HIS A 157 -2.80 16.03 -6.31
CA HIS A 157 -4.20 15.63 -6.16
C HIS A 157 -5.13 16.83 -5.89
N ILE A 158 -4.68 17.78 -5.07
CA ILE A 158 -5.42 19.02 -4.79
C ILE A 158 -5.63 19.81 -6.09
N LEU A 159 -4.58 19.95 -6.90
CA LEU A 159 -4.65 20.63 -8.19
C LEU A 159 -5.58 19.91 -9.17
N ASP A 160 -5.54 18.57 -9.26
CA ASP A 160 -6.47 17.82 -10.11
C ASP A 160 -7.92 18.04 -9.69
N ILE A 161 -8.24 17.97 -8.39
CA ILE A 161 -9.59 18.19 -7.89
C ILE A 161 -10.06 19.63 -8.17
N THR A 162 -9.24 20.62 -7.81
CA THR A 162 -9.61 22.05 -7.93
C THR A 162 -9.75 22.49 -9.38
N SER A 163 -8.99 21.89 -10.32
CA SER A 163 -9.13 22.15 -11.76
C SER A 163 -10.46 21.69 -12.36
N ARG A 164 -11.21 20.83 -11.66
CA ARG A 164 -12.51 20.26 -12.08
C ARG A 164 -13.70 20.98 -11.47
N VAL A 165 -13.47 21.99 -10.63
CA VAL A 165 -14.52 22.75 -9.95
C VAL A 165 -14.54 24.16 -10.52
N GLU A 166 -15.66 24.57 -11.06
CA GLU A 166 -15.91 25.98 -11.36
C GLU A 166 -16.49 26.66 -10.11
N PHE A 167 -15.79 27.67 -9.61
CA PHE A 167 -16.26 28.50 -8.50
C PHE A 167 -16.55 29.90 -9.01
N ASP A 168 -17.84 30.23 -9.22
CA ASP A 168 -18.23 31.52 -9.80
C ASP A 168 -18.29 32.66 -8.79
N GLY A 169 -18.24 32.36 -7.48
CA GLY A 169 -18.26 33.34 -6.38
C GLY A 169 -19.47 34.28 -6.35
N SER A 170 -20.47 34.06 -7.21
CA SER A 170 -21.53 35.02 -7.51
C SER A 170 -22.55 35.21 -6.37
N GLY A 171 -22.54 34.30 -5.39
CA GLY A 171 -23.39 34.31 -4.21
C GLY A 171 -22.68 34.58 -2.88
N LEU A 172 -21.39 34.94 -2.89
CA LEU A 172 -20.67 35.36 -1.69
C LEU A 172 -20.75 36.88 -1.53
N ASN A 173 -21.89 37.36 -1.02
CA ASN A 173 -22.06 38.68 -0.40
C ASN A 173 -22.82 38.53 0.91
#